data_AF-A0A7Y7P5P1-F1
#
_entry.id   AF-A0A7Y7P5P1-F1
#
_cell.length_a   1.000
_cell.length_b   1.000
_cell.length_c   1.000
_cell.angle_alpha   90.00
_cell.angle_beta   90.00
_cell.angle_gamma   90.00
#
_symmetry.space_group_name_H-M   'P 1'
#
loop_
_entity.id
_entity.type
_entity.pdbx_description
1 polymer ?
#
loop_
_entity_poly.entity_id
_entity_poly.type
_entity_poly.pdbx_seq_one_letter_code
_entity_poly.pdbx_strand_id
1 'polypeptide(L)'
;MKRVKFLIIIVFMSTFVVNAQRQEHPNFDPKTRATRTIDELTKQITITQSIQDSLKVVFINFFEGMRKERESGNRPDMLKMESKRDLKVKSFLTNEQFKAYQKFMEDRKNRGNRPNRDGMHERLDGR
;
A
#
# COMPACT_ATOMS: atom_id res chain seq x y z
N MET A 1 7.76 20.01 58.13
CA MET A 1 6.82 19.62 57.04
C MET A 1 6.69 20.72 55.98
N LYS A 2 7.71 20.91 55.11
CA LYS A 2 7.65 21.89 53.99
C LYS A 2 8.22 21.34 52.67
N ARG A 3 8.45 20.03 52.57
CA ARG A 3 9.03 19.39 51.37
C ARG A 3 8.06 18.42 50.65
N VAL A 4 6.86 18.23 51.19
CA VAL A 4 5.85 17.29 50.64
C VAL A 4 4.94 17.96 49.60
N LYS A 5 4.86 19.30 49.59
CA LYS A 5 3.99 20.03 48.65
C LYS A 5 4.49 20.02 47.21
N PHE A 6 5.76 19.68 46.97
CA PHE A 6 6.35 19.67 45.62
C PHE A 6 6.14 18.33 44.88
N LEU A 7 5.74 17.27 45.58
CA LEU A 7 5.52 15.94 45.00
C LEU A 7 4.13 15.75 44.37
N ILE A 8 3.16 16.60 44.69
CA ILE A 8 1.78 16.48 44.20
C ILE A 8 1.59 17.13 42.82
N ILE A 9 2.43 18.11 42.46
CA ILE A 9 2.31 18.85 41.19
C ILE A 9 2.83 18.02 39.98
N ILE A 10 3.74 17.08 40.21
CA ILE A 10 4.33 16.24 39.13
C ILE A 10 3.35 15.14 38.66
N VAL A 11 2.36 14.77 39.48
CA VAL A 11 1.41 13.68 39.16
C VAL A 11 0.32 14.12 38.15
N PHE A 12 0.13 15.42 37.94
CA PHE A 12 -0.89 15.93 37.01
C PHE A 12 -0.42 16.07 35.55
N MET A 13 0.87 15.89 35.25
CA MET A 13 1.44 16.12 33.90
C MET A 13 1.46 14.89 32.99
N SER A 14 0.96 13.74 33.42
CA SER A 14 1.14 12.45 32.74
C SER A 14 -0.05 11.99 31.86
N THR A 15 -1.02 12.84 31.56
CA THR A 15 -2.15 12.47 30.67
C THR A 15 -2.04 13.07 29.27
N PHE A 16 -0.86 13.01 28.66
CA PHE A 16 -0.79 13.03 27.20
C PHE A 16 -1.17 11.63 26.68
N VAL A 17 -2.47 11.38 26.56
CA VAL A 17 -2.96 10.24 25.79
C VAL A 17 -2.58 10.51 24.33
N VAL A 18 -1.47 9.90 23.90
CA VAL A 18 -1.11 9.79 22.49
C VAL A 18 -2.20 8.93 21.85
N ASN A 19 -3.22 9.60 21.33
CA ASN A 19 -4.17 8.98 20.42
C ASN A 19 -3.34 8.71 19.15
N ALA A 20 -2.74 7.52 19.09
CA ALA A 20 -2.07 7.03 17.88
C ALA A 20 -3.14 7.05 16.80
N GLN A 21 -3.14 8.11 15.99
CA GLN A 21 -4.12 8.32 14.94
C GLN A 21 -4.10 7.02 14.12
N ARG A 22 -5.21 6.26 14.19
CA ARG A 22 -5.53 5.28 13.17
C ARG A 22 -5.43 6.06 11.87
N GLN A 23 -4.31 5.88 11.19
CA GLN A 23 -4.08 6.51 9.92
C GLN A 23 -5.17 5.91 9.03
N GLU A 24 -6.25 6.65 8.81
CA GLU A 24 -7.32 6.25 7.91
C GLU A 24 -6.66 6.07 6.55
N HIS A 25 -6.30 4.82 6.24
CA HIS A 25 -5.77 4.50 4.95
C HIS A 25 -6.87 4.83 3.95
N PRO A 26 -6.58 5.67 2.93
CA PRO A 26 -7.58 6.04 1.95
C PRO A 26 -8.27 4.79 1.42
N ASN A 27 -9.59 4.72 1.60
CA ASN A 27 -10.38 3.64 1.05
C ASN A 27 -10.21 3.69 -0.47
N PHE A 28 -9.68 2.61 -1.06
CA PHE A 28 -9.47 2.55 -2.50
C PHE A 28 -10.50 1.61 -3.10
N ASP A 29 -11.05 2.00 -4.26
CA ASP A 29 -11.89 1.09 -5.04
C ASP A 29 -11.02 0.04 -5.76
N PRO A 30 -11.17 -1.27 -5.47
CA PRO A 30 -10.44 -2.34 -6.12
C PRO A 30 -10.59 -2.36 -7.63
N LYS A 31 -11.79 -2.05 -8.15
CA LYS A 31 -12.07 -2.09 -9.59
C LYS A 31 -11.32 -0.99 -10.33
N THR A 32 -11.48 0.24 -9.87
CA THR A 32 -10.74 1.39 -10.43
C THR A 32 -9.23 1.17 -10.38
N ARG A 33 -8.71 0.60 -9.29
CA ARG A 33 -7.27 0.33 -9.17
C ARG A 33 -6.80 -0.79 -10.09
N ALA A 34 -7.58 -1.84 -10.27
CA ALA A 34 -7.30 -2.90 -11.23
C ALA A 34 -7.28 -2.37 -12.66
N THR A 35 -8.30 -1.61 -13.07
CA THR A 35 -8.40 -1.03 -14.41
C THR A 35 -7.19 -0.16 -14.71
N ARG A 36 -6.85 0.80 -13.84
CA ARG A 36 -5.66 1.66 -14.03
C ARG A 36 -4.37 0.84 -14.17
N THR A 37 -4.23 -0.22 -13.38
CA THR A 37 -3.05 -1.09 -13.44
C THR A 37 -2.92 -1.78 -14.79
N ILE A 38 -4.02 -2.30 -15.29
CA ILE A 38 -4.03 -2.98 -16.58
C ILE A 38 -3.88 -2.00 -17.72
N ASP A 39 -4.48 -0.81 -17.63
CA ASP A 39 -4.32 0.24 -18.66
C ASP A 39 -2.87 0.72 -18.75
N GLU A 40 -2.17 0.82 -17.63
CA GLU A 40 -0.73 1.10 -17.60
C GLU A 40 0.10 -0.06 -18.19
N LEU A 41 -0.26 -1.30 -17.87
CA LEU A 41 0.40 -2.49 -18.43
C LEU A 41 0.23 -2.55 -19.96
N THR A 42 -0.97 -2.29 -20.47
CA THR A 42 -1.26 -2.29 -21.92
C THR A 42 -0.52 -1.20 -22.69
N LYS A 43 -0.03 -0.15 -22.01
CA LYS A 43 0.86 0.85 -22.62
C LYS A 43 2.29 0.33 -22.80
N GLN A 44 2.69 -0.69 -22.04
CA GLN A 44 4.04 -1.26 -22.10
C GLN A 44 4.09 -2.55 -22.92
N ILE A 45 3.00 -3.32 -22.93
CA ILE A 45 2.91 -4.59 -23.67
C ILE A 45 1.63 -4.65 -24.48
N THR A 46 1.74 -5.18 -25.69
CA THR A 46 0.59 -5.51 -26.52
C THR A 46 0.01 -6.86 -26.08
N ILE A 47 -1.24 -6.83 -25.63
CA ILE A 47 -2.03 -8.00 -25.25
C ILE A 47 -3.42 -7.89 -25.88
N THR A 48 -4.11 -9.03 -26.05
CA THR A 48 -5.48 -9.04 -26.60
C THR A 48 -6.48 -8.56 -25.56
N GLN A 49 -7.66 -8.09 -26.00
CA GLN A 49 -8.74 -7.68 -25.10
C GLN A 49 -9.16 -8.78 -24.12
N SER A 50 -9.23 -10.03 -24.60
CA SER A 50 -9.56 -11.20 -23.77
C SER A 50 -8.54 -11.43 -22.64
N ILE A 51 -7.25 -11.28 -22.95
CA ILE A 51 -6.18 -11.34 -21.94
C ILE A 51 -6.31 -10.15 -20.98
N GLN A 52 -6.55 -8.94 -21.50
CA GLN A 52 -6.73 -7.74 -20.68
C GLN A 52 -7.87 -7.91 -19.66
N ASP A 53 -9.00 -8.45 -20.08
CA ASP A 53 -10.16 -8.67 -19.20
C ASP A 53 -9.89 -9.77 -18.17
N SER A 54 -9.20 -10.84 -18.56
CA SER A 54 -8.73 -11.88 -17.65
C SER A 54 -7.80 -11.31 -16.57
N LEU A 55 -6.85 -10.46 -16.98
CA LEU A 55 -5.94 -9.78 -16.05
C LEU A 55 -6.69 -8.81 -15.13
N LYS A 56 -7.68 -8.05 -15.62
CA LYS A 56 -8.51 -7.18 -14.79
C LYS A 56 -9.19 -7.98 -13.68
N VAL A 57 -9.78 -9.12 -13.99
CA VAL A 57 -10.41 -10.01 -12.99
C VAL A 57 -9.39 -10.49 -11.94
N VAL A 58 -8.19 -10.90 -12.37
CA VAL A 58 -7.12 -11.31 -11.44
C VAL A 58 -6.72 -10.17 -10.50
N PHE A 59 -6.57 -8.95 -11.03
CA PHE A 59 -6.19 -7.79 -10.23
C PHE A 59 -7.32 -7.30 -9.31
N ILE A 60 -8.59 -7.35 -9.74
CA ILE A 60 -9.74 -7.05 -8.88
C ILE A 60 -9.72 -7.96 -7.65
N ASN A 61 -9.59 -9.27 -7.86
CA ASN A 61 -9.53 -10.25 -6.78
C ASN A 61 -8.36 -10.01 -5.82
N PHE A 62 -7.19 -9.63 -6.35
CA PHE A 62 -6.02 -9.27 -5.55
C PHE A 62 -6.29 -8.03 -4.68
N PHE A 63 -6.83 -6.97 -5.27
CA PHE A 63 -7.14 -5.73 -4.58
C PHE A 63 -8.27 -5.88 -3.55
N GLU A 64 -9.30 -6.68 -3.84
CA GLU A 64 -10.35 -7.03 -2.89
C GLU A 64 -9.80 -7.85 -1.72
N GLY A 65 -8.91 -8.81 -1.98
CA GLY A 65 -8.25 -9.58 -0.92
C GLY A 65 -7.44 -8.70 0.01
N MET A 66 -6.65 -7.77 -0.54
CA MET A 66 -5.93 -6.78 0.28
C MET A 66 -6.85 -5.88 1.09
N ARG A 67 -7.99 -5.46 0.52
CA ARG A 67 -8.97 -4.65 1.24
C ARG A 67 -9.55 -5.43 2.42
N LYS A 68 -9.97 -6.68 2.20
CA LYS A 68 -10.54 -7.56 3.24
C LYS A 68 -9.58 -7.82 4.40
N GLU A 69 -8.30 -8.11 4.13
CA GLU A 69 -7.30 -8.30 5.21
C GLU A 69 -7.07 -7.02 6.03
N ARG A 70 -7.10 -5.86 5.37
CA ARG A 70 -6.97 -4.57 6.08
C ARG A 70 -8.20 -4.29 6.95
N GLU A 71 -9.40 -4.56 6.41
CA GLU A 71 -10.67 -4.43 7.12
C GLU A 71 -10.73 -5.38 8.33
N SER A 72 -10.13 -6.57 8.24
CA SER A 72 -10.04 -7.51 9.36
C SER A 72 -9.00 -7.13 10.42
N GLY A 73 -8.30 -6.01 10.26
CA GLY A 73 -7.24 -5.57 11.16
C GLY A 73 -5.93 -6.35 11.05
N ASN A 74 -5.83 -7.28 10.09
CA ASN A 74 -4.62 -8.04 9.84
C ASN A 74 -3.68 -7.26 8.90
N ARG A 75 -2.38 -7.45 9.07
CA ARG A 75 -1.42 -7.00 8.08
C ARG A 75 -1.46 -7.98 6.89
N PRO A 76 -1.79 -7.54 5.66
CA PRO A 76 -1.83 -8.45 4.53
C PRO A 76 -0.44 -9.04 4.25
N ASP A 77 -0.37 -10.35 4.06
CA ASP A 77 0.83 -11.02 3.54
C ASP A 77 1.00 -10.70 2.05
N MET A 78 1.66 -9.57 1.79
CA MET A 78 1.85 -9.05 0.44
C MET A 78 2.61 -10.03 -0.46
N LEU A 79 3.64 -10.70 0.07
CA LEU A 79 4.45 -11.64 -0.71
C LEU A 79 3.62 -12.82 -1.19
N LYS A 80 2.78 -13.37 -0.32
CA LYS A 80 1.88 -14.49 -0.67
C LYS A 80 0.81 -14.05 -1.67
N MET A 81 0.22 -12.87 -1.46
CA MET A 81 -0.81 -12.35 -2.36
C MET A 81 -0.26 -12.01 -3.75
N GLU A 82 0.92 -11.38 -3.82
CA GLU A 82 1.62 -11.07 -5.06
C GLU A 82 2.01 -12.35 -5.81
N SER A 83 2.59 -13.33 -5.10
CA SER A 83 2.96 -14.61 -5.70
C SER A 83 1.75 -15.33 -6.29
N LYS A 84 0.62 -15.37 -5.56
CA LYS A 84 -0.63 -15.99 -6.05
C LYS A 84 -1.18 -15.27 -7.27
N ARG A 85 -1.10 -13.93 -7.30
CA ARG A 85 -1.51 -13.12 -8.45
C ARG A 85 -0.62 -13.42 -9.66
N ASP A 86 0.70 -13.41 -9.48
CA ASP A 86 1.66 -13.57 -10.57
C ASP A 86 1.61 -14.96 -11.20
N LEU A 87 1.36 -16.01 -10.40
CA LEU A 87 1.10 -17.36 -10.91
C LEU A 87 -0.14 -17.40 -11.83
N LYS A 88 -1.22 -16.70 -11.46
CA LYS A 88 -2.41 -16.59 -12.32
C LYS A 88 -2.13 -15.74 -13.55
N VAL A 89 -1.39 -14.64 -13.43
CA VAL A 89 -1.03 -13.80 -14.58
C VAL A 89 -0.19 -14.60 -15.59
N LYS A 90 0.76 -15.41 -15.11
CA LYS A 90 1.60 -16.26 -15.96
C LYS A 90 0.80 -17.25 -16.81
N SER A 91 -0.36 -17.72 -16.36
CA SER A 91 -1.19 -18.63 -17.18
C SER A 91 -1.88 -17.95 -18.36
N PHE A 92 -1.96 -16.61 -18.39
CA PHE A 92 -2.60 -15.86 -19.47
C PHE A 92 -1.60 -15.22 -20.44
N LEU A 93 -0.33 -15.11 -20.05
CA LEU A 93 0.69 -14.40 -20.81
C LEU A 93 1.71 -15.36 -21.41
N THR A 94 2.29 -15.00 -22.55
CA THR A 94 3.49 -15.67 -23.06
C THR A 94 4.69 -15.37 -22.16
N ASN A 95 5.77 -16.14 -22.29
CA ASN A 95 6.99 -15.92 -21.50
C ASN A 95 7.56 -14.50 -21.66
N GLU A 96 7.51 -13.94 -22.87
CA GLU A 96 8.00 -12.58 -23.16
C GLU A 96 7.10 -11.52 -22.53
N GLN A 97 5.78 -11.65 -22.68
CA GLN A 97 4.80 -10.77 -22.05
C GLN A 97 4.89 -10.84 -20.52
N PHE A 98 5.13 -12.03 -19.97
CA PHE A 98 5.29 -12.23 -18.53
C PHE A 98 6.56 -11.55 -18.00
N LYS A 99 7.70 -11.62 -18.71
CA LYS A 99 8.91 -10.88 -18.33
C LYS A 99 8.67 -9.37 -18.29
N ALA A 100 8.00 -8.82 -19.30
CA ALA A 100 7.66 -7.40 -19.34
C ALA A 100 6.67 -7.02 -18.22
N TYR A 101 5.70 -7.89 -17.92
CA TYR A 101 4.83 -7.75 -16.76
C TYR A 101 5.61 -7.71 -15.43
N GLN A 102 6.59 -8.61 -15.23
CA GLN A 102 7.41 -8.62 -14.02
C GLN A 102 8.19 -7.32 -13.85
N LYS A 103 8.79 -6.82 -14.94
CA LYS A 103 9.48 -5.53 -14.94
C LYS A 103 8.53 -4.37 -14.59
N PHE A 104 7.33 -4.36 -15.17
CA PHE A 104 6.30 -3.37 -14.84
C PHE A 104 5.91 -3.39 -13.36
N MET A 105 5.76 -4.58 -12.77
CA MET A 105 5.46 -4.73 -11.34
C MET A 105 6.62 -4.25 -10.45
N GLU A 106 7.86 -4.56 -10.82
CA GLU A 106 9.06 -4.11 -10.11
C GLU A 106 9.20 -2.58 -10.13
N ASP A 107 9.06 -1.97 -11.29
CA ASP A 107 9.09 -0.50 -11.44
C ASP A 107 8.00 0.18 -10.62
N ARG A 108 6.81 -0.44 -10.51
CA ARG A 108 5.73 0.08 -9.68
C ARG A 108 6.05 -0.03 -8.19
N LYS A 109 6.64 -1.15 -7.76
CA LYS A 109 7.08 -1.33 -6.37
C LYS A 109 8.14 -0.30 -6.00
N ASN A 110 9.11 -0.06 -6.89
CA ASN A 110 10.17 0.93 -6.68
C ASN A 110 9.63 2.36 -6.58
N ARG A 111 8.60 2.70 -7.38
CA ARG A 111 7.89 3.99 -7.28
C ARG A 111 7.15 4.16 -5.96
N GLY A 112 6.54 3.08 -5.44
CA GLY A 112 5.84 3.11 -4.15
C GLY A 112 6.76 3.09 -2.92
N ASN A 113 8.01 2.68 -3.08
CA ASN A 113 8.98 2.58 -1.99
C ASN A 113 9.89 3.83 -1.85
N ARG A 114 9.62 4.89 -2.62
CA ARG A 114 10.31 6.18 -2.43
C ARG A 114 9.80 6.79 -1.13
N PRO A 115 10.65 7.01 -0.11
CA PRO A 115 10.22 7.70 1.09
C PRO A 115 9.73 9.10 0.69
N ASN A 116 8.50 9.46 1.09
CA ASN A 116 7.97 10.81 0.95
C ASN A 116 8.96 11.77 1.63
N ARG A 117 9.80 12.42 0.83
CA ARG A 117 10.84 13.36 1.28
C ARG A 117 10.26 14.76 1.56
N ASP A 118 8.95 14.91 1.56
CA ASP A 118 8.27 16.20 1.78
C ASP A 118 7.98 16.51 3.27
N GLY A 119 8.46 15.69 4.20
CA GLY A 119 8.28 15.90 5.65
C GLY A 119 9.48 16.52 6.40
N MET A 120 10.55 16.92 5.72
CA MET A 120 11.84 17.28 6.35
C MET A 120 12.28 18.74 6.16
N HIS A 121 11.37 19.71 5.96
CA HIS A 121 11.76 21.10 5.68
C HIS A 121 11.27 22.18 6.66
N GLU A 122 10.76 21.83 7.85
CA GLU A 122 10.14 22.84 8.73
C GLU A 122 10.46 22.69 10.22
N ARG A 123 11.73 22.50 10.59
CA ARG A 123 12.19 22.60 12.01
C ARG A 123 13.61 23.17 12.19
N LEU A 124 14.06 24.10 11.34
CA LEU A 124 15.35 24.78 11.54
C LEU A 124 15.26 26.30 11.40
N ASP A 125 14.12 26.90 11.76
CA ASP A 125 14.09 28.33 12.01
C ASP A 125 13.27 28.63 13.27
N GLY A 126 13.99 28.74 14.38
CA GLY A 126 13.46 28.98 15.71
C GLY A 126 14.63 29.46 16.56
N ARG A 127 14.85 30.77 16.47
CA ARG A 127 15.82 31.58 17.21
C ARG A 127 15.87 31.27 18.70
#